data_AF-A2QDN7-F1
#
_entry.id   AF-A2QDN7-F1
#
_cell.length_a   1.000
_cell.length_b   1.000
_cell.length_c   1.000
_cell.angle_alpha   90.00
_cell.angle_beta   90.00
_cell.angle_gamma   90.00
#
_symmetry.space_group_name_H-M   'P 1'
#
loop_
_entity.id
_entity.type
_entity.pdbx_description
1 polymer ?
#
loop_
_entity_poly.entity_id
_entity_poly.type
_entity_poly.pdbx_seq_one_letter_code
_entity_poly.pdbx_strand_id
1 'polypeptide(L)'
;MVEAAIEATRNKKKSSKQKLLMRAMKELDMQQMVRRMQCYFGLRSMDDIEGTADMGDWDTPGTVPTVQPLDATKAVPYPFWREPVFISIDVESNERCHSQVTEVGVSVLDMRSLVGVPPGVNGDQWRSRIQSRHLRVREYGHIVNHEFVSGCPGMFQFGESEWVLQRDLVDVVRSSLRLGDALDRRLVLVGHNLSADVKYLKQVGVDVGGFRDQIDTAQMFRKLRKEESVRSLGGVLAKLDIKGWYLHNAGNDARYTMEVLVASFMGASEEDSA
;
A
#
# COMPACT_ATOMS: atom_id res chain seq x y z
N MET A 1 -1.88 36.79 33.84
CA MET A 1 -1.12 35.52 33.78
C MET A 1 -1.97 34.27 33.99
N VAL A 2 -2.93 34.26 34.94
CA VAL A 2 -3.77 33.08 35.24
C VAL A 2 -4.75 32.74 34.09
N GLU A 3 -5.38 33.72 33.44
CA GLU A 3 -6.33 33.47 32.33
C GLU A 3 -5.67 32.83 31.11
N ALA A 4 -4.47 33.28 30.74
CA ALA A 4 -3.70 32.69 29.64
C ALA A 4 -3.33 31.22 29.90
N ALA A 5 -3.07 30.84 31.16
CA ALA A 5 -2.79 29.46 31.53
C ALA A 5 -4.04 28.56 31.46
N ILE A 6 -5.20 29.10 31.83
CA ILE A 6 -6.50 28.41 31.72
C ILE A 6 -6.88 28.20 30.25
N GLU A 7 -6.67 29.21 29.41
CA GLU A 7 -6.95 29.16 27.98
C GLU A 7 -6.01 28.19 27.23
N ALA A 8 -4.71 28.21 27.55
CA ALA A 8 -3.74 27.24 27.04
C ALA A 8 -4.12 25.80 27.40
N THR A 9 -4.64 25.58 28.62
CA THR A 9 -5.09 24.26 29.08
C THR A 9 -6.37 23.80 28.37
N ARG A 10 -7.33 24.70 28.15
CA ARG A 10 -8.54 24.43 27.36
C ARG A 10 -8.20 24.12 25.89
N ASN A 11 -7.29 24.86 25.28
CA ASN A 11 -6.84 24.63 23.90
C ASN A 11 -6.08 23.31 23.75
N LYS A 12 -5.23 22.94 24.72
CA LYS A 12 -4.59 21.61 24.78
C LYS A 12 -5.62 20.48 24.88
N LYS A 13 -6.64 20.61 25.74
CA LYS A 13 -7.71 19.61 25.87
C LYS A 13 -8.55 19.49 24.59
N LYS A 14 -8.91 20.61 23.95
CA LYS A 14 -9.61 20.62 22.65
C LYS A 14 -8.78 19.93 21.55
N SER A 15 -7.49 20.28 21.45
CA SER A 15 -6.55 19.63 20.51
C SER A 15 -6.40 18.13 20.78
N SER A 16 -6.34 17.72 22.05
CA SER A 16 -6.30 16.30 22.44
C SER A 16 -7.57 15.54 22.03
N LYS A 17 -8.75 16.14 22.25
CA LYS A 17 -10.03 15.54 21.84
C LYS A 17 -10.11 15.43 20.32
N GLN A 18 -9.67 16.45 19.59
CA GLN A 18 -9.63 16.46 18.13
C GLN A 18 -8.67 15.38 17.57
N LYS A 19 -7.49 15.21 18.18
CA LYS A 19 -6.56 14.12 17.83
C LYS A 19 -7.16 12.74 18.09
N LEU A 20 -7.89 12.56 19.19
CA LEU A 20 -8.58 11.30 19.49
C LEU A 20 -9.66 10.99 18.46
N LEU A 21 -10.50 11.97 18.11
CA LEU A 21 -11.52 11.85 17.07
C LEU A 21 -10.90 11.51 15.71
N MET A 22 -9.84 12.20 15.29
CA MET A 22 -9.14 11.89 14.03
C MET A 22 -8.55 10.48 14.02
N ARG A 23 -8.04 9.99 15.16
CA ARG A 23 -7.56 8.61 15.28
C ARG A 23 -8.70 7.60 15.12
N ALA A 24 -9.83 7.83 15.80
CA ALA A 24 -11.00 6.97 15.69
C ALA A 24 -11.55 6.92 14.24
N MET A 25 -11.64 8.08 13.57
CA MET A 25 -12.04 8.15 12.16
C MET A 25 -11.09 7.36 11.25
N LYS A 26 -9.77 7.53 11.41
CA LYS A 26 -8.78 6.76 10.63
C LYS A 26 -8.88 5.25 10.88
N GLU A 27 -9.16 4.85 12.12
CA GLU A 27 -9.37 3.44 12.45
C GLU A 27 -10.60 2.88 11.74
N LEU A 28 -11.72 3.62 11.72
CA LEU A 28 -12.94 3.25 11.01
C LEU A 28 -12.71 3.17 9.49
N ASP A 29 -12.05 4.18 8.91
CA ASP A 29 -11.73 4.24 7.49
C ASP A 29 -10.86 3.02 7.08
N MET A 30 -9.86 2.68 7.88
CA MET A 30 -9.02 1.50 7.63
C MET A 30 -9.82 0.19 7.75
N GLN A 31 -10.76 0.11 8.69
CA GLN A 31 -11.67 -1.03 8.83
C GLN A 31 -12.51 -1.24 7.57
N GLN A 32 -13.09 -0.16 7.06
CA GLN A 32 -13.86 -0.18 5.81
C GLN A 32 -12.96 -0.51 4.61
N MET A 33 -11.74 0.02 4.58
CA MET A 33 -10.78 -0.27 3.52
C MET A 33 -10.38 -1.76 3.50
N VAL A 34 -10.09 -2.36 4.66
CA VAL A 34 -9.78 -3.80 4.77
C VAL A 34 -10.95 -4.65 4.27
N ARG A 35 -12.20 -4.33 4.63
CA ARG A 35 -13.39 -5.04 4.12
C ARG A 35 -13.52 -4.91 2.60
N ARG A 36 -13.25 -3.71 2.07
CA ARG A 36 -13.25 -3.45 0.63
C ARG A 36 -12.17 -4.25 -0.09
N MET A 37 -10.97 -4.34 0.48
CA MET A 37 -9.89 -5.18 -0.04
C MET A 37 -10.28 -6.66 -0.07
N GLN A 38 -10.96 -7.16 0.97
CA GLN A 38 -11.47 -8.54 0.96
C GLN A 38 -12.40 -8.79 -0.24
N CYS A 39 -13.27 -7.84 -0.61
CA CYS A 39 -14.09 -7.95 -1.82
C CYS A 39 -13.27 -7.86 -3.11
N TYR A 40 -12.22 -7.00 -3.16
CA TYR A 40 -11.31 -6.95 -4.31
C TYR A 40 -10.56 -8.23 -4.53
N PHE A 41 -10.14 -8.90 -3.45
CA PHE A 41 -9.47 -10.20 -3.48
C PHE A 41 -10.43 -11.39 -3.54
N GLY A 42 -11.75 -11.18 -3.67
CA GLY A 42 -12.73 -12.27 -3.79
C GLY A 42 -12.91 -13.11 -2.52
N LEU A 43 -12.50 -12.57 -1.36
CA LEU A 43 -12.59 -13.20 -0.04
C LEU A 43 -13.93 -12.94 0.67
N ARG A 44 -14.72 -11.98 0.17
CA ARG A 44 -16.00 -11.55 0.74
C ARG A 44 -17.00 -11.26 -0.38
N SER A 45 -18.28 -11.57 -0.15
CA SER A 45 -19.37 -11.24 -1.08
C SER A 45 -19.53 -9.73 -1.28
N MET A 46 -20.11 -9.35 -2.42
CA MET A 46 -20.43 -7.96 -2.76
C MET A 46 -21.71 -7.49 -2.05
N ASP A 47 -22.62 -8.40 -1.69
CA ASP A 47 -23.88 -8.09 -1.02
C ASP A 47 -23.67 -7.45 0.37
N ASP A 48 -22.55 -7.78 1.02
CA ASP A 48 -22.10 -7.19 2.29
C ASP A 48 -21.82 -5.67 2.17
N ILE A 49 -21.55 -5.17 0.96
CA ILE A 49 -21.28 -3.74 0.70
C ILE A 49 -22.56 -3.01 0.27
N GLU A 50 -23.40 -3.64 -0.57
CA GLU A 50 -24.57 -3.00 -1.17
C GLU A 50 -25.84 -3.08 -0.30
N GLY A 51 -25.92 -4.05 0.62
CA GLY A 51 -27.05 -4.21 1.55
C GLY A 51 -27.15 -3.17 2.68
N THR A 52 -26.19 -2.24 2.79
CA THR A 52 -26.10 -1.28 3.91
C THR A 52 -26.05 0.17 3.45
N ALA A 53 -27.03 0.57 2.65
CA ALA A 53 -27.36 2.00 2.49
C ALA A 53 -27.94 2.61 3.79
N ASP A 54 -28.27 1.80 4.80
CA ASP A 54 -28.56 2.25 6.16
C ASP A 54 -27.26 2.38 6.97
N MET A 55 -26.84 3.63 7.18
CA MET A 55 -25.72 4.07 8.04
C MET A 55 -25.92 3.76 9.55
N GLY A 56 -26.72 2.77 9.92
CA GLY A 56 -27.20 2.57 11.30
C GLY A 56 -26.59 1.40 12.09
N ASP A 57 -26.09 0.35 11.43
CA ASP A 57 -25.72 -0.91 12.12
C ASP A 57 -24.19 -1.16 12.19
N TRP A 58 -23.39 -0.22 11.71
CA TRP A 58 -21.93 -0.32 11.70
C TRP A 58 -21.25 0.09 13.01
N ASP A 59 -22.01 0.54 14.01
CA ASP A 59 -21.52 1.01 15.32
C ASP A 59 -21.23 -0.11 16.33
N THR A 60 -21.40 -1.38 15.95
CA THR A 60 -20.84 -2.47 16.76
C THR A 60 -19.34 -2.59 16.49
N PRO A 61 -18.47 -2.56 17.52
CA PRO A 61 -17.06 -2.91 17.40
C PRO A 61 -16.96 -4.43 17.14
N GLY A 62 -17.36 -4.83 15.94
CA GLY A 62 -17.34 -6.19 15.47
C GLY A 62 -15.97 -6.50 14.90
N THR A 63 -15.34 -7.51 15.47
CA THR A 63 -14.25 -8.31 14.90
C THR A 63 -14.35 -8.31 13.39
N VAL A 64 -13.30 -7.87 12.68
CA VAL A 64 -13.22 -8.11 11.23
C VAL A 64 -13.50 -9.60 11.05
N PRO A 65 -14.57 -10.02 10.34
CA PRO A 65 -14.92 -11.42 10.24
C PRO A 65 -13.69 -12.19 9.82
N THR A 66 -13.31 -13.17 10.63
CA THR A 66 -12.22 -14.10 10.34
C THR A 66 -12.51 -14.64 8.95
N VAL A 67 -11.68 -14.27 7.97
CA VAL A 67 -11.79 -14.82 6.61
C VAL A 67 -11.77 -16.33 6.80
N GLN A 68 -12.78 -17.04 6.27
CA GLN A 68 -12.77 -18.50 6.37
C GLN A 68 -11.42 -19.00 5.86
N PRO A 69 -10.80 -20.00 6.52
CA PRO A 69 -9.51 -20.52 6.10
C PRO A 69 -9.52 -20.81 4.60
N LEU A 70 -8.70 -20.08 3.86
CA LEU A 70 -8.68 -20.16 2.40
C LEU A 70 -7.94 -21.43 2.00
N ASP A 71 -8.61 -22.30 1.24
CA ASP A 71 -7.93 -23.40 0.55
C ASP A 71 -7.07 -22.80 -0.56
N ALA A 72 -5.77 -22.66 -0.29
CA ALA A 72 -4.80 -22.03 -1.19
C ALA A 72 -4.70 -22.71 -2.58
N THR A 73 -5.20 -23.95 -2.71
CA THR A 73 -5.20 -24.71 -3.96
C THR A 73 -6.41 -24.44 -4.85
N LYS A 74 -7.41 -23.72 -4.33
CA LYS A 74 -8.64 -23.37 -5.07
C LYS A 74 -8.69 -21.87 -5.34
N ALA A 75 -9.38 -21.51 -6.42
CA ALA A 75 -9.73 -20.12 -6.66
C ALA A 75 -10.58 -19.59 -5.49
N VAL A 76 -10.48 -18.28 -5.26
CA VAL A 76 -11.26 -17.60 -4.22
C VAL A 76 -12.78 -17.73 -4.46
N PRO A 77 -13.60 -17.74 -3.39
CA PRO A 77 -15.01 -18.08 -3.48
C PRO A 77 -15.89 -17.03 -4.18
N TYR A 78 -15.45 -15.76 -4.25
CA TYR A 78 -16.23 -14.68 -4.83
C TYR A 78 -15.50 -14.04 -6.02
N PRO A 79 -16.24 -13.50 -7.01
CA PRO A 79 -15.62 -12.73 -8.09
C PRO A 79 -14.94 -11.46 -7.54
N PHE A 80 -13.88 -11.02 -8.20
CA PHE A 80 -13.18 -9.79 -7.83
C PHE A 80 -14.06 -8.56 -8.07
N TRP A 81 -14.52 -7.90 -6.99
CA TRP A 81 -15.43 -6.76 -7.12
C TRP A 81 -14.79 -5.62 -7.93
N ARG A 82 -15.44 -5.20 -9.03
CA ARG A 82 -14.94 -4.15 -9.96
C ARG A 82 -13.56 -4.40 -10.56
N GLU A 83 -12.99 -5.59 -10.37
CA GLU A 83 -11.71 -6.04 -10.94
C GLU A 83 -10.63 -4.95 -10.94
N PRO A 84 -10.19 -4.45 -9.78
CA PRO A 84 -9.31 -3.30 -9.72
C PRO A 84 -7.93 -3.61 -10.29
N VAL A 85 -7.19 -2.54 -10.58
CA VAL A 85 -5.74 -2.60 -10.79
C VAL A 85 -5.09 -1.99 -9.56
N PHE A 86 -4.30 -2.81 -8.87
CA PHE A 86 -3.46 -2.37 -7.77
C PHE A 86 -2.16 -1.84 -8.31
N ILE A 87 -1.76 -0.67 -7.81
CA ILE A 87 -0.51 -0.03 -8.21
C ILE A 87 0.24 0.39 -6.95
N SER A 88 1.41 -0.21 -6.75
CA SER A 88 2.34 0.18 -5.70
C SER A 88 3.42 1.08 -6.26
N ILE A 89 3.74 2.12 -5.49
CA ILE A 89 4.76 3.11 -5.83
C ILE A 89 5.64 3.31 -4.60
N ASP A 90 6.94 3.40 -4.85
CA ASP A 90 7.95 3.81 -3.88
C ASP A 90 8.89 4.80 -4.58
N VAL A 91 9.30 5.85 -3.87
CA VAL A 91 10.14 6.93 -4.42
C VAL A 91 11.36 7.14 -3.54
N GLU A 92 12.54 6.98 -4.13
CA GLU A 92 13.80 7.35 -3.49
C GLU A 92 14.23 8.75 -3.95
N SER A 93 14.81 9.51 -3.02
CA SER A 93 15.32 10.86 -3.26
C SER A 93 16.69 11.03 -2.62
N ASN A 94 17.47 11.99 -3.12
CA ASN A 94 18.75 12.33 -2.50
C ASN A 94 18.56 12.72 -1.03
N GLU A 95 19.24 12.03 -0.13
CA GLU A 95 19.16 12.24 1.33
C GLU A 95 19.59 13.64 1.78
N ARG A 96 20.37 14.36 0.96
CA ARG A 96 20.79 15.76 1.19
C ARG A 96 20.04 16.80 0.37
N CYS A 97 19.20 16.37 -0.57
CA CYS A 97 18.43 17.26 -1.44
C CYS A 97 17.14 16.57 -1.91
N HIS A 98 16.11 16.54 -1.06
CA HIS A 98 14.86 15.82 -1.32
C HIS A 98 14.07 16.28 -2.57
N SER A 99 14.42 17.40 -3.19
CA SER A 99 13.86 17.78 -4.51
C SER A 99 14.42 16.95 -5.67
N GLN A 100 15.53 16.23 -5.45
CA GLN A 100 16.16 15.36 -6.44
C GLN A 100 15.66 13.93 -6.24
N VAL A 101 14.61 13.57 -6.99
CA VAL A 101 14.13 12.20 -7.09
C VAL A 101 15.16 11.37 -7.85
N THR A 102 15.71 10.35 -7.22
CA THR A 102 16.76 9.49 -7.81
C THR A 102 16.15 8.27 -8.50
N GLU A 103 15.13 7.68 -7.89
CA GLU A 103 14.52 6.43 -8.35
C GLU A 103 13.01 6.42 -8.11
N VAL A 104 12.27 5.73 -8.99
CA VAL A 104 10.85 5.47 -8.82
C VAL A 104 10.60 3.99 -9.10
N GLY A 105 10.04 3.30 -8.12
CA GLY A 105 9.52 1.95 -8.28
C GLY A 105 8.05 1.98 -8.62
N VAL A 106 7.64 1.13 -9.56
CA VAL A 106 6.22 0.93 -9.87
C VAL A 106 5.96 -0.56 -9.96
N SER A 107 4.99 -1.06 -9.18
CA SER A 107 4.53 -2.44 -9.26
C SER A 107 3.03 -2.50 -9.49
N VAL A 108 2.60 -3.33 -10.45
CA VAL A 108 1.21 -3.43 -10.90
C VAL A 108 0.71 -4.85 -10.72
N LEU A 109 -0.47 -4.99 -10.13
CA LEU A 109 -1.22 -6.24 -10.07
C LEU A 109 -2.63 -6.00 -10.61
N ASP A 110 -2.93 -6.61 -11.75
CA ASP A 110 -4.25 -6.55 -12.38
C ASP A 110 -5.08 -7.76 -11.93
N MET A 111 -6.18 -7.52 -11.20
CA MET A 111 -7.01 -8.60 -10.67
C MET A 111 -7.64 -9.47 -11.77
N ARG A 112 -7.82 -8.95 -13.00
CA ARG A 112 -8.29 -9.78 -14.14
C ARG A 112 -7.34 -10.91 -14.48
N SER A 113 -6.03 -10.70 -14.27
CA SER A 113 -5.00 -11.71 -14.54
C SER A 113 -5.04 -12.88 -13.55
N LEU A 114 -5.79 -12.76 -12.46
CA LEU A 114 -5.91 -13.75 -11.39
C LEU A 114 -7.23 -14.53 -11.44
N VAL A 115 -8.13 -14.24 -12.39
CA VAL A 115 -9.44 -14.89 -12.45
C VAL A 115 -9.27 -16.39 -12.66
N GLY A 116 -9.82 -17.18 -11.73
CA GLY A 116 -9.70 -18.64 -11.73
C GLY A 116 -8.32 -19.17 -11.32
N VAL A 117 -7.36 -18.29 -10.99
CA VAL A 117 -6.02 -18.68 -10.53
C VAL A 117 -6.06 -18.88 -9.01
N PRO A 118 -5.72 -20.06 -8.48
CA PRO A 118 -5.55 -20.24 -7.05
C PRO A 118 -4.45 -19.32 -6.49
N PRO A 119 -4.59 -18.77 -5.27
CA PRO A 119 -3.58 -17.89 -4.69
C PRO A 119 -2.27 -18.59 -4.36
N GLY A 120 -2.31 -19.88 -4.04
CA GLY A 120 -1.16 -20.63 -3.56
C GLY A 120 -0.73 -20.21 -2.15
N VAL A 121 0.31 -20.86 -1.63
CA VAL A 121 0.76 -20.68 -0.24
C VAL A 121 1.27 -19.25 -0.05
N ASN A 122 0.69 -18.53 0.92
CA ASN A 122 0.98 -17.11 1.14
C ASN A 122 0.82 -16.24 -0.13
N GLY A 123 -0.09 -16.65 -1.03
CA GLY A 123 -0.36 -15.92 -2.26
C GLY A 123 0.76 -15.98 -3.30
N ASP A 124 1.70 -16.94 -3.24
CA ASP A 124 2.86 -17.03 -4.14
C ASP A 124 2.49 -17.02 -5.63
N GLN A 125 1.44 -17.74 -6.04
CA GLN A 125 0.96 -17.75 -7.42
C GLN A 125 0.49 -16.37 -7.86
N TRP A 126 -0.20 -15.64 -6.98
CA TRP A 126 -0.64 -14.27 -7.28
C TRP A 126 0.52 -13.28 -7.25
N ARG A 127 1.45 -13.42 -6.29
CA ARG A 127 2.67 -12.60 -6.21
C ARG A 127 3.54 -12.76 -7.45
N SER A 128 3.55 -13.93 -8.09
CA SER A 128 4.26 -14.16 -9.36
C SER A 128 3.71 -13.33 -10.53
N ARG A 129 2.45 -12.87 -10.47
CA ARG A 129 1.79 -12.07 -11.51
C ARG A 129 1.99 -10.56 -11.36
N ILE A 130 2.67 -10.13 -10.30
CA ILE A 130 3.03 -8.72 -10.11
C ILE A 130 4.06 -8.34 -11.18
N GLN A 131 3.80 -7.25 -11.89
CA GLN A 131 4.72 -6.66 -12.85
C GLN A 131 5.41 -5.47 -12.21
N SER A 132 6.73 -5.43 -12.26
CA SER A 132 7.53 -4.41 -11.57
C SER A 132 8.44 -3.69 -12.55
N ARG A 133 8.57 -2.39 -12.36
CA ARG A 133 9.50 -1.51 -13.07
C ARG A 133 10.33 -0.74 -12.06
N HIS A 134 11.57 -0.48 -12.43
CA HIS A 134 12.48 0.33 -11.64
C HIS A 134 13.07 1.43 -12.52
N LEU A 135 12.64 2.67 -12.28
CA LEU A 135 13.04 3.83 -13.06
C LEU A 135 14.14 4.59 -12.32
N ARG A 136 15.30 4.75 -12.93
CA ARG A 136 16.42 5.55 -12.40
C ARG A 136 16.57 6.84 -13.18
N VAL A 137 16.66 7.96 -12.48
CA VAL A 137 16.81 9.28 -13.10
C VAL A 137 18.25 9.49 -13.51
N ARG A 138 18.49 9.64 -14.82
CA ARG A 138 19.84 9.71 -15.43
C ARG A 138 20.69 10.81 -14.83
N GLU A 139 20.12 12.00 -14.65
CA GLU A 139 20.77 13.19 -14.12
C GLU A 139 21.32 12.96 -12.70
N TYR A 140 20.67 12.09 -11.94
CA TYR A 140 21.02 11.77 -10.55
C TYR A 140 21.58 10.36 -10.39
N GLY A 141 21.92 9.66 -11.49
CA GLY A 141 22.37 8.27 -11.46
C GLY A 141 23.68 8.03 -10.68
N HIS A 142 24.43 9.10 -10.43
CA HIS A 142 25.66 9.12 -9.65
C HIS A 142 25.42 9.24 -8.13
N ILE A 143 24.18 9.51 -7.71
CA ILE A 143 23.79 9.66 -6.31
C ILE A 143 23.44 8.28 -5.75
N VAL A 144 24.07 7.91 -4.64
CA VAL A 144 23.78 6.69 -3.89
C VAL A 144 23.66 7.09 -2.42
N ASN A 145 22.46 6.98 -1.86
CA ASN A 145 22.22 7.25 -0.44
C ASN A 145 23.00 6.24 0.42
N HIS A 146 23.68 6.73 1.46
CA HIS A 146 24.45 5.88 2.36
C HIS A 146 24.50 6.41 3.81
N GLU A 147 24.21 7.69 4.04
CA GLU A 147 24.37 8.35 5.35
C GLU A 147 23.29 7.93 6.34
N PHE A 148 22.03 7.93 5.90
CA PHE A 148 20.90 7.55 6.74
C PHE A 148 20.31 6.19 6.38
N VAL A 149 20.50 5.79 5.13
CA VAL A 149 19.91 4.59 4.53
C VAL A 149 20.94 3.99 3.58
N SER A 150 21.16 2.68 3.66
CA SER A 150 22.04 1.97 2.71
C SER A 150 21.29 1.67 1.42
N GLY A 151 21.36 2.58 0.45
CA GLY A 151 20.70 2.44 -0.84
C GLY A 151 21.30 1.33 -1.70
N CYS A 152 20.46 0.63 -2.46
CA CYS A 152 20.88 -0.45 -3.37
C CYS A 152 20.42 -0.21 -4.82
N PRO A 153 20.70 0.97 -5.43
CA PRO A 153 20.08 1.39 -6.69
C PRO A 153 20.43 0.51 -7.90
N GLY A 154 21.54 -0.23 -7.82
CA GLY A 154 21.97 -1.16 -8.85
C GLY A 154 21.34 -2.56 -8.77
N MET A 155 20.61 -2.89 -7.70
CA MET A 155 20.24 -4.27 -7.35
C MET A 155 18.74 -4.55 -7.48
N PHE A 156 18.15 -4.18 -8.62
CA PHE A 156 16.75 -4.51 -8.89
C PHE A 156 16.59 -6.03 -9.14
N GLN A 157 15.73 -6.68 -8.35
CA GLN A 157 15.58 -8.14 -8.35
C GLN A 157 14.54 -8.66 -9.35
N PHE A 158 13.71 -7.77 -9.90
CA PHE A 158 12.51 -8.15 -10.66
C PHE A 158 12.57 -7.74 -12.14
N GLY A 159 13.79 -7.51 -12.65
CA GLY A 159 14.03 -7.12 -14.03
C GLY A 159 15.30 -6.28 -14.16
N GLU A 160 15.32 -5.41 -15.16
CA GLU A 160 16.40 -4.45 -15.39
C GLU A 160 15.95 -3.03 -15.03
N SER A 161 16.87 -2.26 -14.44
CA SER A 161 16.63 -0.84 -14.15
C SER A 161 16.59 -0.02 -15.44
N GLU A 162 15.55 0.79 -15.60
CA GLU A 162 15.34 1.64 -16.76
C GLU A 162 15.86 3.05 -16.49
N TRP A 163 16.68 3.57 -17.40
CA TRP A 163 17.27 4.91 -17.27
C TRP A 163 16.43 5.97 -17.97
N VAL A 164 15.79 6.83 -17.18
CA VAL A 164 14.85 7.86 -17.63
C VAL A 164 15.45 9.26 -17.40
N LEU A 165 15.25 10.19 -18.35
CA LEU A 165 15.61 11.58 -18.14
C LEU A 165 14.61 12.24 -17.19
N GLN A 166 15.06 13.14 -16.32
CA GLN A 166 14.21 13.83 -15.34
C GLN A 166 13.00 14.49 -16.01
N ARG A 167 13.20 15.10 -17.19
CA ARG A 167 12.13 15.76 -17.97
C ARG A 167 11.03 14.79 -18.44
N ASP A 168 11.36 13.52 -18.63
CA ASP A 168 10.45 12.50 -19.17
C ASP A 168 9.85 11.63 -18.05
N LEU A 169 10.36 11.76 -16.81
CA LEU A 169 9.97 10.93 -15.67
C LEU A 169 8.46 10.91 -15.44
N VAL A 170 7.82 12.07 -15.53
CA VAL A 170 6.37 12.22 -15.29
C VAL A 170 5.56 11.37 -16.25
N ASP A 171 5.90 11.42 -17.54
CA ASP A 171 5.16 10.71 -18.59
C ASP A 171 5.45 9.20 -18.54
N VAL A 172 6.69 8.81 -18.19
CA VAL A 172 7.03 7.39 -17.97
C VAL A 172 6.33 6.83 -16.73
N VAL A 173 6.22 7.59 -15.64
CA VAL A 173 5.44 7.17 -14.46
C VAL A 173 3.96 7.07 -14.85
N ARG A 174 3.36 8.10 -15.45
CA ARG A 174 1.94 8.07 -15.85
C ARG A 174 1.58 6.90 -16.77
N SER A 175 2.45 6.58 -17.73
CA SER A 175 2.27 5.41 -18.59
C SER A 175 2.41 4.10 -17.82
N SER A 176 3.34 4.01 -16.86
CA SER A 176 3.47 2.84 -15.96
C SER A 176 2.22 2.62 -15.11
N LEU A 177 1.59 3.70 -14.67
CA LEU A 177 0.35 3.68 -13.89
C LEU A 177 -0.89 3.36 -14.74
N ARG A 178 -0.74 3.24 -16.07
CA ARG A 178 -1.84 3.07 -17.04
C ARG A 178 -2.96 4.09 -16.86
N LEU A 179 -2.63 5.30 -16.39
CA LEU A 179 -3.64 6.33 -16.08
C LEU A 179 -4.46 6.76 -17.30
N GLY A 180 -3.94 6.55 -18.52
CA GLY A 180 -4.66 6.81 -19.78
C GLY A 180 -5.67 5.72 -20.17
N ASP A 181 -5.34 4.45 -19.96
CA ASP A 181 -6.19 3.31 -20.36
C ASP A 181 -7.19 2.91 -19.26
N ALA A 182 -6.92 3.32 -18.02
CA ALA A 182 -7.66 2.90 -16.84
C ALA A 182 -8.77 3.87 -16.40
N LEU A 183 -9.14 4.88 -17.20
CA LEU A 183 -10.19 5.84 -16.83
C LEU A 183 -11.55 5.16 -16.54
N ASP A 184 -11.80 3.98 -17.12
CA ASP A 184 -12.98 3.16 -16.80
C ASP A 184 -12.77 2.15 -15.66
N ARG A 185 -11.52 1.87 -15.28
CA ARG A 185 -11.18 0.85 -14.28
C ARG A 185 -10.96 1.45 -12.90
N ARG A 186 -11.17 0.62 -11.88
CA ARG A 186 -10.88 1.03 -10.51
C ARG A 186 -9.38 0.89 -10.23
N LEU A 187 -8.72 2.01 -9.95
CA LEU A 187 -7.33 2.04 -9.51
C LEU A 187 -7.22 2.12 -8.00
N VAL A 188 -6.34 1.31 -7.43
CA VAL A 188 -6.01 1.30 -6.00
C VAL A 188 -4.52 1.60 -5.82
N LEU A 189 -4.21 2.68 -5.12
CA LEU A 189 -2.83 3.04 -4.79
C LEU A 189 -2.38 2.28 -3.54
N VAL A 190 -1.21 1.67 -3.59
CA VAL A 190 -0.65 0.85 -2.52
C VAL A 190 0.70 1.43 -2.11
N GLY A 191 0.92 1.70 -0.83
CA GLY A 191 2.22 2.15 -0.34
C GLY A 191 2.55 1.56 1.02
N HIS A 192 3.75 1.85 1.49
CA HIS A 192 4.20 1.53 2.84
C HIS A 192 4.68 2.83 3.49
N ASN A 193 3.82 3.48 4.29
CA ASN A 193 3.92 4.92 4.62
C ASN A 193 3.61 5.87 3.44
N LEU A 194 2.56 5.54 2.69
CA LEU A 194 2.14 6.13 1.41
C LEU A 194 2.06 7.68 1.38
N SER A 195 1.87 8.32 2.54
CA SER A 195 1.79 9.78 2.63
C SER A 195 3.05 10.53 2.17
N ALA A 196 4.22 9.88 2.22
CA ALA A 196 5.47 10.44 1.70
C ALA A 196 5.50 10.37 0.17
N ASP A 197 5.24 9.19 -0.40
CA ASP A 197 5.25 8.95 -1.85
C ASP A 197 4.22 9.81 -2.58
N VAL A 198 3.02 9.97 -2.01
CA VAL A 198 1.98 10.85 -2.58
C VAL A 198 2.44 12.30 -2.67
N LYS A 199 3.26 12.78 -1.73
CA LYS A 199 3.83 14.13 -1.82
C LYS A 199 4.84 14.22 -2.96
N TYR A 200 5.70 13.21 -3.11
CA TYR A 200 6.66 13.17 -4.21
C TYR A 200 5.97 13.08 -5.57
N LEU A 201 4.97 12.21 -5.72
CA LEU A 201 4.16 12.11 -6.94
C LEU A 201 3.54 13.44 -7.33
N LYS A 202 2.96 14.17 -6.37
CA LYS A 202 2.43 15.51 -6.61
C LYS A 202 3.51 16.51 -7.01
N GLN A 203 4.70 16.46 -6.39
CA GLN A 203 5.82 17.33 -6.74
C GLN A 203 6.32 17.10 -8.16
N VAL A 204 6.35 15.85 -8.62
CA VAL A 204 6.68 15.50 -10.01
C VAL A 204 5.47 15.66 -10.95
N GLY A 205 4.33 16.18 -10.50
CA GLY A 205 3.17 16.46 -11.36
C GLY A 205 2.32 15.25 -11.72
N VAL A 206 2.46 14.12 -11.03
CA VAL A 206 1.56 12.97 -11.17
C VAL A 206 0.32 13.21 -10.31
N ASP A 207 -0.85 13.26 -10.95
CA ASP A 207 -2.12 13.37 -10.24
C ASP A 207 -2.52 12.02 -9.64
N VAL A 208 -2.73 12.01 -8.33
CA VAL A 208 -3.21 10.85 -7.58
C VAL A 208 -4.74 10.84 -7.41
N GLY A 209 -5.46 11.84 -7.94
CA GLY A 209 -6.91 11.93 -7.88
C GLY A 209 -7.63 10.79 -8.62
N GLY A 210 -6.97 10.16 -9.61
CA GLY A 210 -7.49 8.99 -10.32
C GLY A 210 -7.57 7.70 -9.48
N PHE A 211 -6.89 7.64 -8.33
CA PHE A 211 -6.93 6.49 -7.44
C PHE A 211 -8.15 6.60 -6.51
N ARG A 212 -9.16 5.78 -6.78
CA ARG A 212 -10.41 5.77 -5.99
C ARG A 212 -10.21 5.26 -4.56
N ASP A 213 -9.19 4.42 -4.37
CA ASP A 213 -8.83 3.83 -3.09
C ASP A 213 -7.31 3.95 -2.89
N GLN A 214 -6.91 4.13 -1.64
CA GLN A 214 -5.51 4.18 -1.24
C GLN A 214 -5.33 3.32 0.01
N ILE A 215 -4.33 2.45 0.00
CA ILE A 215 -4.02 1.56 1.11
C ILE A 215 -2.56 1.69 1.54
N ASP A 216 -2.38 1.95 2.83
CA ASP A 216 -1.07 1.93 3.48
C ASP A 216 -0.87 0.57 4.15
N THR A 217 0.03 -0.23 3.59
CA THR A 217 0.30 -1.59 4.03
C THR A 217 0.88 -1.64 5.44
N ALA A 218 1.59 -0.60 5.91
CA ALA A 218 2.11 -0.54 7.27
C ALA A 218 0.96 -0.42 8.29
N GLN A 219 -0.01 0.45 8.00
CA GLN A 219 -1.20 0.63 8.85
C GLN A 219 -2.15 -0.56 8.76
N MET A 220 -2.35 -1.10 7.55
CA MET A 220 -3.14 -2.30 7.32
C MET A 220 -2.57 -3.48 8.12
N PHE A 221 -1.27 -3.76 7.99
CA PHE A 221 -0.62 -4.86 8.68
C PHE A 221 -0.71 -4.71 10.19
N ARG A 222 -0.40 -3.51 10.72
CA ARG A 222 -0.56 -3.18 12.15
C ARG A 222 -1.97 -3.53 12.64
N LYS A 223 -3.00 -3.14 11.87
CA LYS A 223 -4.40 -3.37 12.24
C LYS A 223 -4.77 -4.86 12.17
N LEU A 224 -4.40 -5.55 11.10
CA LEU A 224 -4.68 -6.98 10.92
C LEU A 224 -4.03 -7.83 12.02
N ARG A 225 -2.80 -7.48 12.43
CA ARG A 225 -2.03 -8.17 13.48
C ARG A 225 -2.21 -7.59 14.89
N LYS A 226 -3.09 -6.60 15.05
CA LYS A 226 -3.37 -5.91 16.33
C LYS A 226 -2.10 -5.38 17.03
N GLU A 227 -1.14 -4.88 16.25
CA GLU A 227 0.11 -4.33 16.79
C GLU A 227 -0.06 -2.89 17.27
N GLU A 228 0.70 -2.52 18.30
CA GLU A 228 0.67 -1.16 18.86
C GLU A 228 1.31 -0.12 17.93
N SER A 229 2.33 -0.54 17.16
CA SER A 229 3.11 0.32 16.28
C SER A 229 3.19 -0.27 14.87
N VAL A 230 3.44 0.60 13.89
CA VAL A 230 3.71 0.16 12.51
C VAL A 230 5.13 -0.37 12.42
N ARG A 231 5.32 -1.40 11.58
CA ARG A 231 6.64 -1.92 11.23
C ARG A 231 7.19 -1.22 9.98
N SER A 232 8.51 -1.31 9.79
CA SER A 232 9.12 -1.04 8.49
C SER A 232 8.76 -2.12 7.48
N LEU A 233 8.97 -1.86 6.19
CA LEU A 233 8.69 -2.83 5.13
C LEU A 233 9.45 -4.14 5.37
N GLY A 234 10.75 -4.07 5.65
CA GLY A 234 11.56 -5.24 6.01
C GLY A 234 11.04 -5.99 7.25
N GLY A 235 10.51 -5.26 8.24
CA GLY A 235 9.91 -5.87 9.43
C GLY A 235 8.60 -6.63 9.13
N VAL A 236 7.78 -6.13 8.19
CA VAL A 236 6.58 -6.84 7.75
C VAL A 236 6.93 -8.06 6.90
N LEU A 237 7.89 -7.93 5.98
CA LEU A 237 8.38 -9.03 5.15
C LEU A 237 8.88 -10.20 6.00
N ALA A 238 9.68 -9.92 7.02
CA ALA A 238 10.17 -10.94 7.95
C ALA A 238 9.02 -11.66 8.68
N LYS A 239 7.96 -10.94 9.05
CA LYS A 239 6.78 -11.52 9.71
C LYS A 239 5.91 -12.37 8.80
N LEU A 240 5.96 -12.13 7.49
CA LEU A 240 5.23 -12.90 6.49
C LEU A 240 6.10 -14.01 5.86
N ASP A 241 7.32 -14.24 6.38
CA ASP A 241 8.32 -15.15 5.81
C ASP A 241 8.60 -14.88 4.32
N ILE A 242 8.66 -13.59 3.95
CA ILE A 242 9.01 -13.12 2.61
C ILE A 242 10.44 -12.59 2.64
N LYS A 243 11.28 -13.10 1.74
CA LYS A 243 12.66 -12.64 1.62
C LYS A 243 12.73 -11.29 0.91
N GLY A 244 12.96 -10.22 1.68
CA GLY A 244 13.18 -8.86 1.18
C GLY A 244 14.65 -8.54 0.94
N TRP A 245 15.15 -8.78 -0.26
CA TRP A 245 16.53 -8.49 -0.63
C TRP A 245 16.68 -7.07 -1.18
N TYR A 246 17.78 -6.40 -0.85
CA TYR A 246 18.12 -5.08 -1.42
C TYR A 246 16.98 -4.05 -1.25
N LEU A 247 16.49 -3.92 -0.01
CA LEU A 247 15.65 -2.78 0.39
C LEU A 247 16.37 -1.46 0.08
N HIS A 248 15.61 -0.38 -0.09
CA HIS A 248 16.12 0.91 -0.57
C HIS A 248 16.60 0.85 -2.03
N ASN A 249 15.93 0.00 -2.79
CA ASN A 249 15.82 0.08 -4.23
C ASN A 249 14.33 0.27 -4.51
N ALA A 250 13.95 1.41 -5.08
CA ALA A 250 12.54 1.78 -5.18
C ALA A 250 11.70 0.70 -5.90
N GLY A 251 12.26 0.07 -6.93
CA GLY A 251 11.61 -1.02 -7.67
C GLY A 251 11.33 -2.26 -6.82
N ASN A 252 12.31 -2.67 -6.00
CA ASN A 252 12.15 -3.76 -5.04
C ASN A 252 11.14 -3.39 -3.96
N ASP A 253 11.19 -2.17 -3.42
CA ASP A 253 10.32 -1.76 -2.32
C ASP A 253 8.86 -1.63 -2.76
N ALA A 254 8.60 -1.12 -3.97
CA ALA A 254 7.26 -1.16 -4.59
C ALA A 254 6.77 -2.61 -4.80
N ARG A 255 7.66 -3.52 -5.22
CA ARG A 255 7.32 -4.95 -5.40
C ARG A 255 6.99 -5.60 -4.07
N TYR A 256 7.86 -5.48 -3.09
CA TYR A 256 7.67 -6.05 -1.76
C TYR A 256 6.45 -5.47 -1.05
N THR A 257 6.15 -4.18 -1.23
CA THR A 257 4.93 -3.57 -0.73
C THR A 257 3.68 -4.24 -1.31
N MET A 258 3.67 -4.54 -2.61
CA MET A 258 2.58 -5.29 -3.25
C MET A 258 2.52 -6.75 -2.75
N GLU A 259 3.66 -7.40 -2.54
CA GLU A 259 3.72 -8.75 -1.98
C GLU A 259 3.16 -8.81 -0.56
N VAL A 260 3.48 -7.82 0.28
CA VAL A 260 2.91 -7.66 1.63
C VAL A 260 1.40 -7.53 1.56
N LEU A 261 0.86 -6.74 0.63
CA LEU A 261 -0.58 -6.60 0.45
C LEU A 261 -1.22 -7.96 0.17
N VAL A 262 -0.73 -8.68 -0.84
CA VAL A 262 -1.27 -9.99 -1.23
C VAL A 262 -1.15 -11.00 -0.09
N ALA A 263 0.05 -11.16 0.48
CA ALA A 263 0.28 -12.13 1.54
C ALA A 263 -0.49 -11.82 2.83
N SER A 264 -0.76 -10.54 3.13
CA SER A 264 -1.58 -10.18 4.30
C SER A 264 -3.03 -10.63 4.18
N PHE A 265 -3.55 -10.79 2.96
CA PHE A 265 -4.91 -11.29 2.71
C PHE A 265 -4.96 -12.79 2.43
N MET A 266 -3.85 -13.40 1.95
CA MET A 266 -3.77 -14.83 1.62
C MET A 266 -3.15 -15.69 2.74
N GLY A 267 -2.40 -15.09 3.65
CA GLY A 267 -1.74 -15.78 4.75
C GLY A 267 -2.76 -16.25 5.78
N ALA A 268 -2.80 -17.57 6.01
CA ALA A 268 -3.57 -18.17 7.07
C ALA A 268 -3.13 -17.60 8.43
N SER A 269 -4.12 -17.29 9.26
CA SER A 269 -4.00 -16.95 10.67
C SER A 269 -3.51 -18.17 11.48
N GLU A 270 -2.22 -18.49 11.41
CA GLU A 270 -1.64 -19.54 12.27
C GLU A 270 -0.98 -19.00 13.55
N GLU A 271 -0.60 -17.72 13.62
CA GLU A 271 0.00 -17.15 14.84
C GLU A 271 -1.00 -16.61 15.89
N ASP A 272 -2.31 -16.53 15.60
CA ASP A 272 -3.29 -16.01 16.58
C ASP A 272 -3.77 -17.08 17.59
N SER A 273 -3.12 -18.25 17.63
CA SER A 273 -3.52 -19.42 18.44
C SER A 273 -2.55 -19.75 19.60
N ALA A 274 -1.67 -18.83 19.99
CA ALA A 274 -0.75 -19.01 21.12
C ALA A 274 -0.98 -17.98 22.22
#